data_AF-A0A2E4YVF2-F1
#
_entry.id   AF-A0A2E4YVF2-F1
#
_cell.length_a   1.000
_cell.length_b   1.000
_cell.length_c   1.000
_cell.angle_alpha   90.00
_cell.angle_beta   90.00
_cell.angle_gamma   90.00
#
_symmetry.space_group_name_H-M   'P 1'
#
loop_
_entity.id
_entity.type
_entity.pdbx_description
1 polymer ?
#
loop_
_entity_poly.entity_id
_entity_poly.type
_entity_poly.pdbx_seq_one_letter_code
_entity_poly.pdbx_strand_id
1 'polypeptide(L)'
;MSRDKGARRERELVNIFKDNNIHAERVPLSGAAGGRFSGDVDIYINGKSEQPLVAELKARANGSGFVQLERWLGENDLLVLWRDRQEPLVVQTLSNWIGVK
;
A
#
# COMPACT_ATOMS: atom_id res chain seq x y z
N MET A 1 11.90 3.19 -17.17
CA MET A 1 10.49 3.24 -17.63
C MET A 1 9.50 2.56 -16.67
N SER A 2 9.58 1.25 -16.37
CA SER A 2 8.61 0.61 -15.45
C SER A 2 8.82 0.98 -13.97
N ARG A 3 10.08 0.97 -13.49
CA ARG A 3 10.44 1.31 -12.10
C ARG A 3 10.12 2.76 -11.73
N ASP A 4 10.32 3.70 -12.67
CA ASP A 4 10.03 5.12 -12.45
C ASP A 4 8.53 5.37 -12.28
N LYS A 5 7.70 4.62 -13.01
CA LYS A 5 6.24 4.70 -12.90
C LYS A 5 5.74 4.19 -11.54
N GLY A 6 6.30 3.07 -11.05
CA GLY A 6 6.01 2.56 -9.71
C GLY A 6 6.40 3.57 -8.63
N ALA A 7 7.65 4.02 -8.65
CA ALA A 7 8.17 4.99 -7.69
C ALA A 7 7.44 6.35 -7.73
N ARG A 8 6.87 6.74 -8.88
CA ARG A 8 6.01 7.94 -8.96
C ARG A 8 4.71 7.75 -8.20
N ARG A 9 4.04 6.61 -8.39
CA ARG A 9 2.77 6.29 -7.73
C ARG A 9 2.93 6.13 -6.22
N GLU A 10 4.01 5.51 -5.77
CA GLU A 10 4.33 5.39 -4.34
C GLU A 10 4.52 6.77 -3.69
N ARG A 11 5.22 7.69 -4.37
CA ARG A 11 5.37 9.08 -3.89
C ARG A 11 4.05 9.83 -3.88
N GLU A 12 3.22 9.63 -4.90
CA GLU A 12 1.88 10.23 -4.98
C GLU A 12 1.00 9.77 -3.81
N LEU A 13 1.02 8.47 -3.50
CA LEU A 13 0.31 7.91 -2.35
C LEU A 13 0.81 8.52 -1.03
N VAL A 14 2.12 8.58 -0.83
CA VAL A 14 2.73 9.22 0.36
C VAL A 14 2.29 10.68 0.50
N ASN A 15 2.27 11.42 -0.60
CA ASN A 15 1.85 12.83 -0.58
C ASN A 15 0.36 12.97 -0.23
N ILE A 16 -0.52 12.10 -0.75
CA ILE A 16 -1.95 12.09 -0.37
C ILE A 16 -2.11 11.98 1.15
N PHE A 17 -1.38 11.07 1.81
CA PHE A 17 -1.45 10.95 3.26
C PHE A 17 -0.89 12.19 3.97
N LYS A 18 0.26 12.70 3.53
CA LYS A 18 0.88 13.91 4.12
C LYS A 18 0.00 15.14 4.00
N ASP A 19 -0.64 15.34 2.86
CA ASP A 19 -1.58 16.44 2.61
C ASP A 19 -2.81 16.37 3.52
N ASN A 20 -3.09 15.19 4.09
CA ASN A 20 -4.16 14.94 5.07
C ASN A 20 -3.62 14.77 6.50
N ASN A 21 -2.41 15.28 6.79
CA ASN A 21 -1.75 15.22 8.10
C ASN A 21 -1.51 13.80 8.65
N ILE A 22 -1.47 12.79 7.78
CA ILE A 22 -1.14 11.40 8.12
C ILE A 22 0.31 11.15 7.71
N HIS A 23 1.12 10.62 8.63
CA HIS A 23 2.49 10.30 8.31
C HIS A 23 2.55 9.03 7.45
N ALA A 24 3.28 9.10 6.34
CA ALA A 24 3.56 7.97 5.47
C ALA A 24 4.95 8.11 4.84
N GLU A 25 5.60 6.98 4.57
CA GLU A 25 6.91 6.94 3.93
C GLU A 25 7.09 5.70 3.05
N ARG A 26 7.96 5.81 2.05
CA ARG A 26 8.29 4.68 1.16
C ARG A 26 9.26 3.75 1.87
N VAL A 27 9.03 2.45 1.77
CA VAL A 27 9.95 1.44 2.29
C VAL A 27 11.18 1.36 1.37
N PRO A 28 12.41 1.57 1.87
CA PRO A 28 13.61 1.41 1.07
C PRO A 28 13.80 -0.05 0.64
N LEU A 29 14.19 -0.28 -0.63
CA LEU A 29 14.48 -1.63 -1.17
C LEU A 29 13.28 -2.59 -1.18
N SER A 30 12.04 -2.07 -1.24
CA SER A 30 10.82 -2.88 -1.35
C SER A 30 10.95 -3.97 -2.43
N GLY A 31 10.51 -5.19 -2.10
CA GLY A 31 10.59 -6.37 -2.97
C GLY A 31 11.86 -7.22 -2.87
N ALA A 32 12.95 -6.77 -2.22
CA ALA A 32 14.18 -7.58 -2.06
C ALA A 32 14.38 -8.14 -0.64
N ALA A 33 13.77 -7.51 0.38
CA ALA A 33 14.10 -7.76 1.78
C ALA A 33 13.21 -8.79 2.51
N GLY A 34 12.06 -9.18 1.95
CA GLY A 34 11.11 -10.09 2.59
C GLY A 34 10.51 -9.57 3.90
N GLY A 35 9.45 -10.23 4.41
CA GLY A 35 8.79 -9.88 5.67
C GLY A 35 8.24 -8.44 5.71
N ARG A 36 8.36 -7.76 6.86
CA ARG A 36 7.85 -6.39 7.07
C ARG A 36 8.47 -5.33 6.16
N PHE A 37 9.59 -5.62 5.50
CA PHE A 37 10.25 -4.72 4.54
C PHE A 37 9.87 -5.02 3.08
N SER A 38 8.83 -5.82 2.87
CA SER A 38 8.40 -6.23 1.52
C SER A 38 7.43 -5.25 0.86
N GLY A 39 6.61 -4.53 1.64
CA GLY A 39 5.63 -3.57 1.13
C GLY A 39 6.26 -2.31 0.54
N ASP A 40 5.45 -1.51 -0.14
CA ASP A 40 5.88 -0.32 -0.86
C ASP A 40 5.87 0.95 0.01
N VAL A 41 4.88 1.07 0.92
CA VAL A 41 4.64 2.27 1.74
C VAL A 41 4.22 1.88 3.16
N ASP A 42 4.84 2.50 4.16
CA ASP A 42 4.40 2.46 5.56
C ASP A 42 3.46 3.63 5.85
N ILE A 43 2.30 3.33 6.42
CA ILE A 43 1.24 4.32 6.71
C ILE A 43 0.91 4.33 8.21
N TYR A 44 1.17 5.45 8.87
CA TYR A 44 0.97 5.64 10.30
C TYR A 44 -0.41 6.25 10.58
N ILE A 45 -1.47 5.51 10.22
CA ILE A 45 -2.86 5.98 10.31
C ILE A 45 -3.29 6.28 11.77
N ASN A 46 -2.72 5.56 12.74
CA ASN A 46 -3.00 5.71 14.17
C ASN A 46 -2.03 6.67 14.87
N GLY A 47 -1.18 7.37 14.11
CA GLY A 47 -0.17 8.29 14.64
C GLY A 47 1.25 7.76 14.53
N LYS A 48 2.21 8.68 14.50
CA LYS A 48 3.62 8.40 14.17
C LYS A 48 4.36 7.50 15.19
N SER A 49 3.86 7.43 16.41
CA SER A 49 4.45 6.58 17.47
C SER A 49 3.94 5.15 17.44
N GLU A 50 2.91 4.86 16.64
CA GLU A 50 2.30 3.54 16.52
C GLU A 50 2.96 2.71 15.41
N GLN A 51 2.67 1.40 15.39
CA GLN A 51 3.10 0.55 14.28
C GLN A 51 2.40 0.99 12.98
N PRO A 52 3.14 1.13 11.86
CA PRO A 52 2.53 1.46 10.58
C PRO A 52 1.74 0.27 10.05
N LEU A 53 0.75 0.57 9.21
CA LEU A 53 0.18 -0.41 8.29
C LEU A 53 1.10 -0.50 7.08
N VAL A 54 1.54 -1.72 6.75
CA VAL A 54 2.39 -1.97 5.58
C VAL A 54 1.50 -2.12 4.35
N ALA A 55 1.70 -1.28 3.34
CA ALA A 55 0.88 -1.24 2.13
C ALA A 55 1.66 -1.64 0.87
N GLU A 56 1.07 -2.55 0.09
CA GLU A 56 1.48 -2.86 -1.28
C GLU A 56 0.70 -1.99 -2.28
N LEU A 57 1.36 -1.46 -3.31
CA LEU A 57 0.71 -0.63 -4.33
C LEU A 57 0.69 -1.31 -5.70
N LYS A 58 -0.50 -1.49 -6.27
CA LYS A 58 -0.69 -1.99 -7.64
C LYS A 58 -1.49 -1.01 -8.50
N ALA A 59 -0.79 -0.36 -9.43
CA ALA A 59 -1.42 0.43 -10.48
C ALA A 59 -1.69 -0.42 -11.73
N ARG A 60 -2.92 -0.42 -12.25
CA ARG A 60 -3.34 -1.23 -13.41
C ARG A 60 -4.34 -0.48 -14.29
N ALA A 61 -4.33 -0.76 -15.60
CA ALA A 61 -5.30 -0.17 -16.52
C ALA A 61 -6.72 -0.74 -16.32
N ASN A 62 -6.82 -2.03 -16.00
CA ASN A 62 -8.06 -2.78 -15.82
C ASN A 62 -8.14 -3.40 -14.41
N GLY A 63 -9.32 -3.93 -14.04
CA GLY A 63 -9.56 -4.60 -12.75
C GLY A 63 -8.98 -6.02 -12.65
N SER A 64 -9.02 -6.58 -11.44
CA SER A 64 -8.52 -7.92 -11.09
C SER A 64 -9.57 -8.69 -10.26
N GLY A 65 -9.48 -10.03 -10.21
CA GLY A 65 -10.39 -10.89 -9.42
C GLY A 65 -9.81 -11.30 -8.05
N PHE A 66 -10.65 -11.87 -7.17
CA PHE A 66 -10.32 -12.17 -5.77
C PHE A 66 -8.98 -12.90 -5.56
N VAL A 67 -8.75 -14.04 -6.24
CA VAL A 67 -7.49 -14.81 -6.11
C VAL A 67 -6.25 -13.96 -6.42
N GLN A 68 -6.34 -13.06 -7.39
CA GLN A 68 -5.24 -12.17 -7.75
C GLN A 68 -5.03 -11.07 -6.70
N LEU A 69 -6.12 -10.54 -6.14
CA LEU A 69 -6.08 -9.56 -5.08
C LEU A 69 -5.47 -10.13 -3.80
N GLU A 70 -5.88 -11.35 -3.41
CA GLU A 70 -5.33 -12.06 -2.25
C GLU A 70 -3.83 -12.32 -2.42
N ARG A 71 -3.40 -12.76 -3.61
CA ARG A 71 -1.98 -12.95 -3.90
C ARG A 71 -1.17 -11.65 -3.85
N TRP A 72 -1.77 -10.52 -4.25
CA TRP A 72 -1.08 -9.23 -4.18
C TRP A 72 -1.07 -8.64 -2.78
N LEU A 73 -2.14 -8.82 -2.01
CA LEU A 73 -2.18 -8.43 -0.61
C LEU A 73 -1.11 -9.22 0.17
N GLY A 74 -1.06 -10.54 -0.02
CA GLY A 74 -0.05 -11.39 0.59
C GLY A 74 -0.05 -11.23 2.11
N GLU A 75 1.10 -10.89 2.67
CA GLU A 75 1.28 -10.64 4.11
C GLU A 75 1.15 -9.16 4.50
N ASN A 76 0.91 -8.27 3.53
CA ASN A 76 0.77 -6.84 3.80
C ASN A 76 -0.54 -6.55 4.53
N ASP A 77 -0.56 -5.50 5.36
CA ASP A 77 -1.78 -5.10 6.04
C ASP A 77 -2.78 -4.52 5.03
N LEU A 78 -2.29 -3.80 4.01
CA LEU A 78 -3.10 -3.13 3.00
C LEU A 78 -2.64 -3.43 1.56
N LEU A 79 -3.60 -3.46 0.65
CA LEU A 79 -3.37 -3.42 -0.80
C LEU A 79 -4.05 -2.16 -1.37
N VAL A 80 -3.25 -1.25 -1.93
CA VAL A 80 -3.73 -0.07 -2.64
C VAL A 80 -3.83 -0.38 -4.13
N LEU A 81 -5.05 -0.29 -4.67
CA LEU A 81 -5.35 -0.52 -6.09
C LEU A 81 -5.61 0.81 -6.77
N TRP A 82 -4.76 1.15 -7.74
CA TRP A 82 -4.89 2.42 -8.47
C TRP A 82 -5.19 2.18 -9.94
N ARG A 83 -6.46 2.35 -10.33
CA ARG A 83 -6.86 2.29 -11.74
C ARG A 83 -6.63 3.64 -12.42
N ASP A 84 -6.19 3.62 -13.67
CA ASP A 84 -5.87 4.85 -14.39
C ASP A 84 -7.07 5.83 -14.42
N ARG A 85 -6.82 7.07 -13.96
CA ARG A 85 -7.79 8.19 -13.88
C ARG A 85 -8.96 7.92 -12.93
N GLN A 86 -8.79 7.04 -11.95
CA GLN A 86 -9.81 6.72 -10.96
C GLN A 86 -9.24 6.91 -9.56
N GLU A 87 -10.13 7.07 -8.59
CA GLU A 87 -9.78 7.11 -7.18
C GLU A 87 -9.15 5.77 -6.76
N PRO A 88 -8.03 5.79 -5.99
CA PRO A 88 -7.43 4.57 -5.49
C PRO A 88 -8.33 3.89 -4.46
N LEU A 89 -8.39 2.57 -4.50
CA LEU A 89 -9.08 1.75 -3.50
C LEU A 89 -8.05 1.20 -2.51
N VAL A 90 -8.46 1.09 -1.25
CA VAL A 90 -7.71 0.38 -0.20
C VAL A 90 -8.44 -0.91 0.11
N VAL A 91 -7.73 -2.04 0.00
CA VAL A 91 -8.22 -3.37 0.32
C VAL A 91 -7.50 -3.88 1.56
N GLN A 92 -8.26 -4.45 2.50
CA GLN A 92 -7.77 -5.05 3.73
C GLN A 92 -8.63 -6.28 4.08
N THR A 93 -8.06 -7.26 4.78
CA THR A 93 -8.84 -8.38 5.32
C THR A 93 -9.80 -7.91 6.42
N LEU A 94 -10.90 -8.63 6.59
CA LEU A 94 -11.86 -8.29 7.65
C LEU A 94 -11.23 -8.37 9.04
N SER A 95 -10.35 -9.34 9.28
CA SER A 95 -9.67 -9.53 10.57
C SER A 95 -8.78 -8.33 10.92
N ASN A 96 -7.96 -7.86 9.97
CA ASN A 96 -7.17 -6.64 10.14
C ASN A 96 -8.07 -5.41 10.35
N TRP A 97 -9.19 -5.32 9.63
CA TRP A 97 -10.13 -4.20 9.77
C TRP A 97 -10.75 -4.09 11.16
N ILE A 98 -11.14 -5.22 11.76
CA ILE A 98 -11.71 -5.25 13.12
C ILE A 98 -10.64 -5.37 14.22
N GLY A 99 -9.36 -5.40 13.86
CA GLY A 99 -8.24 -5.42 14.81
C GLY A 99 -7.99 -6.77 15.48
N VAL A 100 -8.31 -7.89 14.82
CA VAL A 100 -8.01 -9.24 15.33
C VAL A 100 -6.95 -9.90 14.42
N LYS A 101 -5.80 -10.25 14.99
CA LYS A 101 -4.73 -11.02 14.32
C LYS A 101 -4.66 -12.43 14.90
#